data_AF-A0A969D3A4-F1
#
_entry.id   AF-A0A969D3A4-F1
#
_cell.length_a   1.000
_cell.length_b   1.000
_cell.length_c   1.000
_cell.angle_alpha   90.00
_cell.angle_beta   90.00
_cell.angle_gamma   90.00
#
_symmetry.space_group_name_H-M   'P 1'
#
loop_
_entity.id
_entity.type
_entity.pdbx_description
1 polymer ?
#
loop_
_entity_poly.entity_id
_entity_poly.type
_entity_poly.pdbx_seq_one_letter_code
_entity_poly.pdbx_strand_id
1 'polypeptide(L)'
;MTSTQPSTPTSVTQATTTTRPAPAPRLGDALPERLRDRLRRKISEFLWPLIWMALLATAAGVSLRAVSVMTQNPPLPDCTQLAAAKSDSEQLLCAQASVRSGSAQALVEAIELVEPWTPSNPLYEEANQLMNRWARALLSELELMVQRGDVQQARLLAGRIPTRVEIYPQVKSAIALGIKNGAQAKSLRPTFYVPLRPKTGQVLAGAYRHSKY
;
A
#
# COMPACT_ATOMS: atom_id res chain seq x y z
N MET A 1 -91.66 -23.14 -18.57
CA MET A 1 -93.12 -23.11 -18.77
C MET A 1 -93.57 -21.67 -18.75
N THR A 2 -94.20 -21.29 -19.85
CA THR A 2 -94.65 -19.97 -20.28
C THR A 2 -95.77 -19.43 -19.38
N SER A 3 -95.77 -18.13 -19.07
CA SER A 3 -96.99 -17.31 -19.05
C SER A 3 -96.60 -15.82 -18.91
N THR A 4 -96.68 -15.01 -19.96
CA THR A 4 -97.87 -14.20 -20.35
C THR A 4 -97.70 -12.72 -19.92
N GLN A 5 -97.29 -11.90 -20.90
CA GLN A 5 -97.64 -10.47 -21.05
C GLN A 5 -99.14 -10.37 -21.46
N PRO A 6 -99.78 -9.19 -21.66
CA PRO A 6 -99.45 -7.79 -21.36
C PRO A 6 -100.65 -6.98 -20.80
N SER A 7 -100.44 -5.72 -20.38
CA SER A 7 -101.36 -4.60 -20.72
C SER A 7 -100.84 -3.24 -20.21
N THR A 8 -100.57 -2.35 -21.16
CA THR A 8 -100.42 -0.89 -21.03
C THR A 8 -101.79 -0.24 -20.77
N PRO A 9 -101.83 0.95 -20.14
CA PRO A 9 -102.02 2.14 -20.97
C PRO A 9 -101.21 3.38 -20.54
N THR A 10 -100.98 4.20 -21.55
CA THR A 10 -100.45 5.57 -21.62
C THR A 10 -100.89 6.50 -20.49
N SER A 11 -99.95 7.26 -19.92
CA SER A 11 -100.23 8.54 -19.24
C SER A 11 -99.01 9.47 -19.29
N VAL A 12 -99.13 10.48 -20.16
CA VAL A 12 -98.75 11.90 -19.99
C VAL A 12 -97.31 12.25 -19.54
N THR A 13 -96.57 12.84 -20.48
CA THR A 13 -95.41 13.72 -20.34
C THR A 13 -95.46 14.67 -19.16
N GLN A 14 -94.46 14.66 -18.26
CA GLN A 14 -93.94 15.86 -17.61
C GLN A 14 -92.42 15.76 -17.38
N ALA A 15 -91.68 16.62 -18.08
CA ALA A 15 -90.27 16.86 -17.82
C ALA A 15 -90.11 17.63 -16.50
N THR A 16 -89.44 17.03 -15.51
CA THR A 16 -89.02 17.72 -14.29
C THR A 16 -87.50 17.84 -14.29
N THR A 17 -87.03 19.02 -14.72
CA THR A 17 -85.64 19.46 -14.54
C THR A 17 -85.38 19.62 -13.04
N THR A 18 -84.87 18.57 -12.40
CA THR A 18 -84.35 18.64 -11.03
C THR A 18 -82.88 19.02 -11.10
N THR A 19 -82.62 20.32 -10.99
CA THR A 19 -81.28 20.90 -10.85
C THR A 19 -80.66 20.43 -9.54
N ARG A 20 -79.80 19.41 -9.60
CA ARG A 20 -78.90 19.03 -8.51
C ARG A 20 -77.84 20.12 -8.37
N PRO A 21 -77.68 20.79 -7.21
CA PRO A 21 -76.58 21.72 -7.01
C PRO A 21 -75.24 20.97 -7.12
N ALA A 22 -74.33 21.53 -7.91
CA ALA A 22 -73.02 20.97 -8.21
C ALA A 22 -72.19 20.75 -6.92
N PRO A 23 -71.39 19.67 -6.82
CA PRO A 23 -70.49 19.49 -5.70
C PRO A 23 -69.46 20.64 -5.66
N ALA A 24 -69.22 21.18 -4.46
CA ALA A 24 -68.25 22.25 -4.26
C ALA A 24 -66.85 21.84 -4.79
N PRO A 25 -66.13 22.75 -5.48
CA PRO A 25 -64.81 22.46 -6.02
C PRO A 25 -63.83 22.15 -4.88
N ARG A 26 -63.09 21.05 -4.98
CA ARG A 26 -62.01 20.75 -4.04
C ARG A 26 -60.88 21.74 -4.30
N LEU A 27 -60.27 22.27 -3.23
CA LEU A 27 -59.28 23.34 -3.25
C LEU A 27 -58.02 23.05 -4.12
N GLY A 28 -57.83 21.81 -4.60
CA GLY A 28 -56.75 21.40 -5.50
C GLY A 28 -57.06 21.49 -7.01
N ASP A 29 -58.33 21.67 -7.37
CA ASP A 29 -58.79 21.71 -8.78
C ASP A 29 -58.81 23.13 -9.36
N ALA A 30 -58.64 24.15 -8.52
CA ALA A 30 -58.63 25.56 -8.91
C ALA A 30 -57.24 26.11 -9.25
N LEU A 31 -56.24 25.24 -9.44
CA LEU A 31 -54.97 25.68 -10.03
C LEU A 31 -55.11 25.58 -11.56
N PRO A 32 -54.88 26.66 -12.33
CA PRO A 32 -55.08 26.62 -13.78
C PRO A 32 -54.24 25.51 -14.40
N GLU A 33 -54.90 24.53 -15.02
CA GLU A 33 -54.29 23.36 -15.69
C GLU A 33 -53.11 23.76 -16.61
N ARG A 34 -53.22 24.93 -17.26
CA ARG A 34 -52.17 25.50 -18.12
C ARG A 34 -50.89 25.89 -17.38
N LEU A 35 -50.98 26.24 -16.09
CA LEU A 35 -49.82 26.56 -15.26
C LEU A 35 -49.13 25.28 -14.79
N ARG A 36 -49.93 24.27 -14.40
CA ARG A 36 -49.46 22.93 -14.02
C ARG A 36 -48.70 22.26 -15.17
N ASP A 37 -49.26 22.30 -16.38
CA ASP A 37 -48.62 21.70 -17.56
C ASP A 37 -47.38 22.44 -18.03
N ARG A 38 -47.33 23.77 -17.94
CA ARG A 38 -46.13 24.55 -18.26
C ARG A 38 -45.02 24.33 -17.23
N LEU A 39 -45.36 24.23 -15.94
CA LEU A 39 -44.40 23.87 -14.90
C LEU A 39 -43.89 22.44 -15.12
N ARG A 40 -44.77 21.48 -15.37
CA ARG A 40 -44.42 20.07 -15.60
C ARG A 40 -43.56 19.87 -16.84
N ARG A 41 -43.84 20.57 -17.94
CA ARG A 41 -43.00 20.54 -19.16
C ARG A 41 -41.63 21.15 -18.92
N LYS A 42 -41.54 22.34 -18.31
CA LYS A 42 -40.25 22.98 -18.02
C LYS A 42 -39.40 22.15 -17.04
N ILE A 43 -40.04 21.56 -16.02
CA ILE A 43 -39.36 20.69 -15.05
C ILE A 43 -38.92 19.38 -15.72
N SER A 44 -39.75 18.78 -16.58
CA SER A 44 -39.38 17.56 -17.32
C SER A 44 -38.27 17.80 -18.34
N GLU A 45 -38.28 18.93 -19.06
CA GLU A 45 -37.23 19.29 -20.03
C GLU A 45 -35.89 19.60 -19.34
N PHE A 46 -35.91 20.04 -18.09
CA PHE A 46 -34.70 20.32 -17.32
C PHE A 46 -34.20 19.12 -16.51
N LEU A 47 -35.10 18.26 -16.00
CA LEU A 47 -34.75 17.05 -15.25
C LEU A 47 -34.29 15.90 -16.17
N TRP A 48 -34.80 15.82 -17.40
CA TRP A 48 -34.42 14.78 -18.37
C TRP A 48 -32.92 14.79 -18.74
N PRO A 49 -32.28 15.93 -19.09
CA PRO A 49 -30.83 15.97 -19.32
C PRO A 49 -30.01 15.76 -18.04
N LEU A 50 -30.53 16.13 -16.87
CA LEU A 50 -29.85 15.89 -15.59
C LEU A 50 -29.75 14.39 -15.26
N ILE A 51 -30.73 13.58 -15.66
CA ILE A 51 -30.67 12.12 -15.52
C ILE A 51 -29.57 11.53 -16.43
N TRP A 52 -29.43 12.03 -17.66
CA TRP A 52 -28.35 11.63 -18.56
C TRP A 52 -26.97 12.07 -18.06
N MET A 53 -26.87 13.27 -17.48
CA MET A 53 -25.64 13.75 -16.85
C MET A 53 -25.27 12.92 -15.62
N ALA A 54 -26.25 12.52 -14.80
CA ALA A 54 -26.01 11.63 -13.67
C ALA A 54 -25.54 10.24 -14.15
N LEU A 55 -26.14 9.70 -15.20
CA LEU A 55 -25.73 8.42 -15.79
C LEU A 55 -24.28 8.47 -16.33
N LEU A 56 -23.93 9.52 -17.09
CA LEU A 56 -22.57 9.74 -17.58
C LEU A 56 -21.57 9.99 -16.43
N ALA A 57 -21.98 10.71 -15.39
CA ALA A 57 -21.14 10.98 -14.22
C ALA A 57 -20.89 9.71 -13.39
N THR A 58 -21.85 8.79 -13.29
CA THR A 58 -21.62 7.51 -12.61
C THR A 58 -20.62 6.62 -13.35
N ALA A 59 -20.61 6.63 -14.68
CA ALA A 59 -19.59 5.94 -15.47
C ALA A 59 -18.20 6.57 -15.31
N ALA A 60 -18.12 7.90 -15.16
CA ALA A 60 -16.86 8.61 -14.92
C ALA A 60 -16.32 8.49 -13.48
N GLY A 61 -17.20 8.27 -12.49
CA GLY A 61 -16.84 8.23 -11.07
C GLY A 61 -16.08 6.97 -10.62
N VAL A 62 -16.24 5.85 -11.31
CA VAL A 62 -15.58 4.57 -10.95
C VAL A 62 -14.08 4.59 -11.25
N SER A 63 -13.65 5.40 -12.22
CA SER A 63 -12.25 5.52 -12.68
C SER A 63 -11.29 5.96 -11.58
N LEU A 64 -11.70 6.92 -10.75
CA LEU A 64 -10.84 7.49 -9.70
C LEU A 64 -10.67 6.53 -8.52
N ARG A 65 -11.64 5.64 -8.26
CA ARG A 65 -11.51 4.63 -7.20
C ARG A 65 -10.53 3.53 -7.57
N ALA A 66 -10.50 3.11 -8.84
CA ALA A 66 -9.59 2.08 -9.32
C ALA A 66 -8.12 2.55 -9.32
N VAL A 67 -7.85 3.77 -9.80
CA VAL A 67 -6.48 4.33 -9.82
C VAL A 67 -5.95 4.54 -8.39
N SER A 68 -6.81 4.90 -7.44
CA SER A 68 -6.41 4.99 -6.02
C SER A 68 -6.11 3.63 -5.39
N VAL A 69 -6.79 2.55 -5.79
CA VAL A 69 -6.51 1.19 -5.31
C VAL A 69 -5.25 0.61 -5.95
N MET A 70 -4.98 0.95 -7.22
CA MET A 70 -3.80 0.45 -7.94
C MET A 70 -2.50 1.20 -7.57
N THR A 71 -2.61 2.41 -7.01
CA THR A 71 -1.47 3.18 -6.45
C THR A 71 -1.33 3.03 -4.93
N GLN A 72 -2.24 2.31 -4.27
CA GLN A 72 -2.03 1.86 -2.90
C GLN A 72 -1.02 0.72 -2.91
N ASN A 73 0.26 1.09 -2.78
CA ASN A 73 1.29 0.21 -2.29
C ASN A 73 0.74 -0.43 -1.00
N PRO A 74 0.47 -1.75 -0.95
CA PRO A 74 -0.12 -2.36 0.24
C PRO A 74 0.76 -1.95 1.42
N PRO A 75 0.19 -1.29 2.45
CA PRO A 75 0.98 -0.86 3.59
C PRO A 75 1.63 -2.13 4.13
N LEU A 76 2.97 -2.13 4.24
CA LEU A 76 3.66 -3.22 4.92
C LEU A 76 2.98 -3.33 6.29
N PRO A 77 2.29 -4.43 6.59
CA PRO A 77 1.55 -4.56 7.83
C PRO A 77 2.54 -4.43 9.00
N ASP A 78 2.10 -3.88 10.13
CA ASP A 78 2.96 -3.65 11.29
C ASP A 78 3.66 -4.96 11.71
N CYS A 79 4.91 -5.12 11.25
CA CYS A 79 5.69 -6.34 11.38
C CYS A 79 5.96 -6.75 12.84
N THR A 80 5.74 -5.82 13.78
CA THR A 80 5.83 -6.03 15.22
C THR A 80 4.70 -6.90 15.78
N GLN A 81 3.52 -6.89 15.16
CA GLN A 81 2.34 -7.66 15.60
C GLN A 81 2.15 -8.93 14.75
N LEU A 82 2.68 -8.95 13.52
CA LEU A 82 2.48 -10.04 12.55
C LEU A 82 3.57 -11.13 12.55
N ALA A 83 4.73 -10.90 13.18
CA ALA A 83 5.77 -11.93 13.31
C ALA A 83 5.27 -13.20 14.02
N ALA A 84 4.18 -13.10 14.81
CA ALA A 84 3.68 -14.17 15.64
C ALA A 84 2.85 -15.25 14.90
N ALA A 85 2.10 -14.92 13.83
CA ALA A 85 1.36 -15.92 13.05
C ALA A 85 0.57 -15.27 11.90
N LYS A 86 0.83 -15.66 10.65
CA LYS A 86 -0.19 -15.80 9.58
C LYS A 86 0.32 -16.49 8.32
N SER A 87 1.54 -16.22 7.85
CA SER A 87 2.16 -16.93 6.72
C SER A 87 3.68 -16.77 6.67
N ASP A 88 4.38 -17.79 6.16
CA ASP A 88 5.85 -17.75 5.99
C ASP A 88 6.30 -16.63 5.03
N SER A 89 5.48 -16.31 4.03
CA SER A 89 5.73 -15.21 3.09
C SER A 89 5.66 -13.84 3.75
N GLU A 90 4.69 -13.60 4.64
CA GLU A 90 4.62 -12.35 5.42
C GLU A 90 5.78 -12.23 6.41
N GLN A 91 6.20 -13.34 7.03
CA GLN A 91 7.39 -13.36 7.88
C GLN A 91 8.65 -12.97 7.09
N LEU A 92 8.83 -13.51 5.87
CA LEU A 92 9.95 -13.15 5.00
C LEU A 92 9.92 -11.68 4.60
N LEU A 93 8.74 -11.15 4.28
CA LEU A 93 8.55 -9.76 3.90
C LEU A 93 8.96 -8.83 5.06
N CYS A 94 8.59 -9.20 6.28
CA CYS A 94 8.95 -8.45 7.48
C CYS A 94 10.45 -8.52 7.80
N ALA A 95 11.10 -9.69 7.64
CA ALA A 95 12.56 -9.79 7.71
C ALA A 95 13.25 -8.88 6.68
N GLN A 96 12.74 -8.84 5.44
CA GLN A 96 13.27 -7.96 4.41
C GLN A 96 13.06 -6.47 4.75
N ALA A 97 11.99 -6.13 5.45
CA ALA A 97 11.73 -4.76 5.87
C ALA A 97 12.72 -4.28 6.95
N SER A 98 13.08 -5.13 7.92
CA SER A 98 13.99 -4.76 9.01
C SER A 98 15.40 -4.44 8.48
N VAL A 99 15.90 -5.24 7.53
CA VAL A 99 17.23 -5.05 6.94
C VAL A 99 17.37 -3.78 6.10
N ARG A 100 16.27 -3.08 5.75
CA ARG A 100 16.34 -1.80 5.01
C ARG A 100 17.10 -0.73 5.76
N SER A 101 17.15 -0.81 7.10
CA SER A 101 17.98 0.08 7.92
C SER A 101 19.48 -0.12 7.68
N GLY A 102 19.89 -1.30 7.19
CA GLY A 102 21.29 -1.66 6.99
C GLY A 102 22.09 -1.85 8.29
N SER A 103 21.45 -1.72 9.45
CA SER A 103 22.15 -1.86 10.74
C SER A 103 22.53 -3.33 11.00
N ALA A 104 23.68 -3.54 11.66
CA ALA A 104 24.12 -4.88 12.02
C ALA A 104 23.09 -5.63 12.87
N GLN A 105 22.40 -4.93 13.76
CA GLN A 105 21.34 -5.48 14.60
C GLN A 105 20.16 -5.96 13.75
N ALA A 106 19.63 -5.12 12.86
CA ALA A 106 18.50 -5.50 12.02
C ALA A 106 18.83 -6.66 11.06
N LEU A 107 20.07 -6.71 10.57
CA LEU A 107 20.57 -7.83 9.77
C LEU A 107 20.60 -9.14 10.56
N VAL A 108 21.04 -9.11 11.81
CA VAL A 108 21.03 -10.28 12.70
C VAL A 108 19.60 -10.70 13.02
N GLU A 109 18.72 -9.77 13.39
CA GLU A 109 17.31 -10.06 13.69
C GLU A 109 16.59 -10.72 12.51
N ALA A 110 16.84 -10.25 11.28
CA ALA A 110 16.27 -10.85 10.08
C ALA A 110 16.77 -12.29 9.85
N ILE A 111 18.06 -12.55 10.11
CA ILE A 111 18.66 -13.88 9.98
C ILE A 111 18.09 -14.83 11.04
N GLU A 112 17.98 -14.39 12.30
CA GLU A 112 17.39 -15.16 13.40
C GLU A 112 15.92 -15.53 13.12
N LEU A 113 15.17 -14.65 12.44
CA LEU A 113 13.76 -14.90 12.11
C LEU A 113 13.58 -16.08 11.13
N VAL A 114 14.48 -16.21 10.15
CA VAL A 114 14.41 -17.26 9.13
C VAL A 114 15.27 -18.49 9.48
N GLU A 115 16.12 -18.39 10.50
CA GLU A 115 16.94 -19.50 11.02
C GLU A 115 16.15 -20.79 11.32
N PRO A 116 14.96 -20.78 11.95
CA PRO A 116 14.28 -22.03 12.28
C PRO A 116 13.64 -22.75 11.09
N TRP A 117 13.64 -22.17 9.88
CA TRP A 117 12.97 -22.76 8.73
C TRP A 117 13.66 -24.05 8.26
N THR A 118 12.84 -25.06 7.98
CA THR A 118 13.27 -26.39 7.53
C THR A 118 13.11 -26.54 6.01
N PRO A 119 13.78 -27.52 5.37
CA PRO A 119 13.62 -27.80 3.94
C PRO A 119 12.21 -28.17 3.49
N SER A 120 11.30 -28.47 4.43
CA SER A 120 9.87 -28.69 4.15
C SER A 120 9.12 -27.41 3.81
N ASN A 121 9.70 -26.23 4.11
CA ASN A 121 9.12 -24.94 3.79
C ASN A 121 9.34 -24.61 2.30
N PRO A 122 8.29 -24.24 1.53
CA PRO A 122 8.44 -23.87 0.12
C PRO A 122 9.39 -22.68 -0.11
N LEU A 123 9.58 -21.81 0.89
CA LEU A 123 10.44 -20.62 0.83
C LEU A 123 11.85 -20.88 1.39
N TYR A 124 12.20 -22.12 1.77
CA TYR A 124 13.48 -22.43 2.40
C TYR A 124 14.70 -22.01 1.56
N GLU A 125 14.69 -22.33 0.26
CA GLU A 125 15.78 -21.97 -0.65
C GLU A 125 15.94 -20.44 -0.79
N GLU A 126 14.81 -19.73 -0.93
CA GLU A 126 14.82 -18.26 -1.04
C GLU A 126 15.33 -17.61 0.25
N ALA A 127 14.88 -18.11 1.40
CA ALA A 127 15.34 -17.65 2.71
C ALA A 127 16.84 -17.87 2.90
N ASN A 128 17.39 -19.03 2.52
CA ASN A 128 18.83 -19.28 2.59
C ASN A 128 19.63 -18.33 1.69
N GLN A 129 19.14 -18.04 0.48
CA GLN A 129 19.78 -17.06 -0.40
C GLN A 129 19.75 -15.64 0.19
N LEU A 130 18.65 -15.25 0.83
CA LEU A 130 18.52 -13.98 1.54
C LEU A 130 19.45 -13.92 2.75
N MET A 131 19.51 -14.95 3.58
CA MET A 131 20.46 -15.05 4.68
C MET A 131 21.91 -14.88 4.21
N ASN A 132 22.30 -15.53 3.12
CA ASN A 132 23.64 -15.36 2.54
C ASN A 132 23.92 -13.92 2.07
N ARG A 133 22.89 -13.19 1.62
CA ARG A 133 23.01 -11.77 1.27
C ARG A 133 23.11 -10.89 2.52
N TRP A 134 22.28 -11.13 3.52
CA TRP A 134 22.30 -10.37 4.78
C TRP A 134 23.57 -10.60 5.57
N ALA A 135 24.09 -11.83 5.62
CA ALA A 135 25.35 -12.14 6.27
C ALA A 135 26.55 -11.45 5.59
N ARG A 136 26.52 -11.30 4.26
CA ARG A 136 27.51 -10.48 3.52
C ARG A 136 27.44 -9.00 3.89
N ALA A 137 26.24 -8.44 3.96
CA ALA A 137 26.06 -7.05 4.39
C ALA A 137 26.50 -6.86 5.85
N LEU A 138 26.17 -7.82 6.71
CA LEU A 138 26.54 -7.81 8.12
C LEU A 138 28.06 -7.84 8.28
N LEU A 139 28.78 -8.66 7.50
CA LEU A 139 30.24 -8.66 7.51
C LEU A 139 30.82 -7.26 7.29
N SER A 140 30.32 -6.52 6.29
CA SER A 140 30.80 -5.17 6.02
C SER A 140 30.57 -4.20 7.18
N GLU A 141 29.42 -4.30 7.87
CA GLU A 141 29.15 -3.45 9.04
C GLU A 141 29.99 -3.87 10.25
N LEU A 142 30.21 -5.16 10.46
CA LEU A 142 31.07 -5.66 11.53
C LEU A 142 32.54 -5.23 11.34
N GLU A 143 33.04 -5.21 10.11
CA GLU A 143 34.36 -4.67 9.79
C GLU A 143 34.46 -3.17 10.11
N LEU A 144 33.40 -2.40 9.83
CA LEU A 144 33.32 -0.99 10.22
C LEU A 144 33.29 -0.82 11.74
N MET A 145 32.55 -1.65 12.47
CA MET A 145 32.52 -1.65 13.94
C MET A 145 33.91 -1.92 14.53
N VAL A 146 34.64 -2.92 14.00
CA VAL A 146 36.01 -3.21 14.42
C VAL A 146 36.93 -2.01 14.19
N GLN A 147 36.79 -1.29 13.06
CA GLN A 147 37.55 -0.09 12.75
C GLN A 147 37.21 1.10 13.67
N ARG A 148 35.94 1.24 14.08
CA ARG A 148 35.47 2.26 15.03
C ARG A 148 35.93 1.98 16.47
N GLY A 149 36.33 0.74 16.78
CA GLY A 149 36.76 0.31 18.11
C GLY A 149 35.73 -0.54 18.86
N ASP A 150 34.57 -0.79 18.26
CA ASP A 150 33.46 -1.58 18.83
C ASP A 150 33.68 -3.10 18.67
N VAL A 151 34.91 -3.54 18.95
CA VAL A 151 35.41 -4.90 18.74
C VAL A 151 34.59 -5.96 19.48
N GLN A 152 34.16 -5.66 20.71
CA GLN A 152 33.35 -6.59 21.51
C GLN A 152 31.97 -6.79 20.89
N GLN A 153 31.34 -5.71 20.46
CA GLN A 153 30.02 -5.75 19.81
C GLN A 153 30.08 -6.50 18.48
N ALA A 154 31.13 -6.25 17.68
CA ALA A 154 31.34 -6.97 16.43
C ALA A 154 31.49 -8.49 16.64
N ARG A 155 32.23 -8.91 17.67
CA ARG A 155 32.37 -10.34 18.02
C ARG A 155 31.05 -10.96 18.45
N LEU A 156 30.27 -10.25 19.28
CA LEU A 156 28.97 -10.73 19.76
C LEU A 156 27.99 -10.94 18.61
N LEU A 157 27.90 -9.98 17.69
CA LEU A 157 27.01 -10.07 16.53
C LEU A 157 27.48 -11.13 15.52
N ALA A 158 28.79 -11.25 15.27
CA ALA A 158 29.33 -12.32 14.43
C ALA A 158 29.01 -13.73 14.95
N GLY A 159 28.92 -13.88 16.28
CA GLY A 159 28.60 -15.15 16.94
C GLY A 159 27.14 -15.58 16.81
N ARG A 160 26.24 -14.66 16.44
CA ARG A 160 24.81 -14.96 16.23
C ARG A 160 24.49 -15.46 14.82
N ILE A 161 25.45 -15.41 13.91
CA ILE A 161 25.25 -15.90 12.55
C ILE A 161 25.23 -17.43 12.57
N PRO A 162 24.18 -18.08 12.02
CA PRO A 162 24.09 -19.52 11.99
C PRO A 162 25.14 -20.14 11.04
N THR A 163 25.62 -21.34 11.40
CA THR A 163 26.68 -22.06 10.66
C THR A 163 26.26 -22.54 9.27
N ARG A 164 24.95 -22.62 9.00
CA ARG A 164 24.40 -23.03 7.71
C ARG A 164 24.59 -22.01 6.59
N VAL A 165 24.93 -20.77 6.95
CA VAL A 165 25.20 -19.70 5.99
C VAL A 165 26.54 -19.99 5.32
N GLU A 166 26.58 -19.94 3.99
CA GLU A 166 27.77 -20.28 3.20
C GLU A 166 28.98 -19.40 3.57
N ILE A 167 28.72 -18.12 3.89
CA ILE A 167 29.76 -17.16 4.23
C ILE A 167 30.24 -17.24 5.68
N TYR A 168 29.64 -18.07 6.54
CA TYR A 168 30.01 -18.21 7.95
C TYR A 168 31.53 -18.32 8.21
N PRO A 169 32.30 -19.21 7.54
CA PRO A 169 33.74 -19.31 7.77
C PRO A 169 34.50 -18.02 7.39
N GLN A 170 34.03 -17.31 6.38
CA GLN A 170 34.63 -16.05 5.91
C GLN A 170 34.33 -14.92 6.91
N VAL A 171 33.12 -14.86 7.46
CA VAL A 171 32.78 -13.89 8.52
C VAL A 171 33.64 -14.11 9.75
N LYS A 172 33.76 -15.35 10.21
CA LYS A 172 34.56 -15.69 11.39
C LYS A 172 36.03 -15.33 11.21
N SER A 173 36.61 -15.63 10.05
CA SER A 173 38.02 -15.34 9.76
C SER A 173 38.28 -13.83 9.60
N ALA A 174 37.41 -13.11 8.89
CA ALA A 174 37.50 -11.68 8.69
C ALA A 174 37.45 -10.90 10.03
N ILE A 175 36.51 -11.27 10.92
CA ILE A 175 36.41 -10.65 12.25
C ILE A 175 37.62 -11.00 13.12
N ALA A 176 38.07 -12.25 13.12
CA ALA A 176 39.28 -12.63 13.87
C ALA A 176 40.52 -11.85 13.40
N LEU A 177 40.70 -11.71 12.08
CA LEU A 177 41.79 -10.94 11.48
C LEU A 177 41.68 -9.45 11.81
N GLY A 178 40.49 -8.86 11.65
CA GLY A 178 40.24 -7.45 11.95
C GLY A 178 40.55 -7.10 13.41
N ILE A 179 40.13 -7.95 14.35
CA ILE A 179 40.40 -7.78 15.78
C ILE A 179 41.90 -7.86 16.07
N LYS A 180 42.59 -8.83 15.48
CA LYS A 180 44.05 -9.00 15.63
C LYS A 180 44.80 -7.76 15.13
N ASN A 181 44.45 -7.27 13.93
CA ASN A 181 45.09 -6.12 13.32
C ASN A 181 44.78 -4.82 14.09
N GLY A 182 43.55 -4.66 14.59
CA GLY A 182 43.16 -3.53 15.42
C GLY A 182 43.93 -3.46 16.74
N ALA A 183 44.22 -4.61 17.36
CA ALA A 183 45.05 -4.67 18.57
C ALA A 183 46.50 -4.22 18.31
N GLN A 184 47.09 -4.66 17.19
CA GLN A 184 48.44 -4.26 16.77
C GLN A 184 48.52 -2.77 16.40
N ALA A 185 47.49 -2.22 15.75
CA ALA A 185 47.42 -0.79 15.42
C ALA A 185 47.33 0.09 16.69
N LYS A 186 46.74 -0.40 17.78
CA LYS A 186 46.66 0.33 19.04
C LYS A 186 48.02 0.47 19.73
N SER A 187 48.89 -0.54 19.63
CA SER A 187 50.26 -0.47 20.18
C SER A 187 51.22 0.41 19.36
N LEU A 188 50.82 0.78 18.14
CA LEU A 188 51.59 1.60 17.20
C LEU A 188 51.05 3.04 17.09
N ARG A 189 50.30 3.55 18.08
CA ARG A 189 49.87 4.96 18.08
C ARG A 189 50.91 5.87 18.76
N PRO A 190 51.84 6.52 18.05
CA PRO A 190 52.17 7.90 18.37
C PRO A 190 50.97 8.78 17.98
N THR A 191 50.72 9.80 18.76
CA THR A 191 49.65 10.80 18.61
C THR A 191 49.73 11.51 17.25
N PHE A 192 49.18 10.93 16.20
CA PHE A 192 48.88 11.69 14.98
C PHE A 192 47.63 11.13 14.30
N TYR A 193 46.63 11.98 14.17
CA TYR A 193 45.38 11.72 13.44
C TYR A 193 45.73 11.56 11.95
N VAL A 194 45.67 10.35 11.40
CA VAL A 194 45.77 10.12 9.95
C VAL A 194 44.36 9.81 9.42
N PRO A 195 43.66 10.78 8.81
CA PRO A 195 42.43 10.45 8.09
C PRO A 195 42.78 9.58 6.87
N LEU A 196 42.21 8.39 6.81
CA LEU A 196 42.35 7.46 5.68
C LEU A 196 41.76 8.10 4.42
N ARG A 197 42.58 8.36 3.40
CA ARG A 197 42.11 8.77 2.07
C ARG A 197 41.34 7.63 1.40
N PRO A 198 40.18 7.88 0.78
CA PRO A 198 39.54 6.91 -0.11
C PRO A 198 40.38 6.70 -1.38
N LYS A 199 40.48 5.45 -1.83
CA LYS A 199 41.05 5.11 -3.14
C LYS A 199 40.12 5.62 -4.24
N THR A 200 40.50 6.70 -4.92
CA THR A 200 39.88 7.06 -6.20
C THR A 200 40.93 7.68 -7.14
N GLY A 201 41.21 6.96 -8.23
CA GLY A 201 41.60 7.49 -9.52
C GLY A 201 42.95 8.20 -9.64
N GLN A 202 43.90 7.54 -10.30
CA GLN A 202 44.85 8.25 -11.15
C GLN A 202 44.05 9.11 -12.16
N VAL A 203 44.12 10.43 -12.05
CA VAL A 203 43.95 11.31 -13.21
C VAL A 203 45.13 12.27 -13.19
N LEU A 204 45.99 12.08 -14.18
CA LEU A 204 47.23 12.80 -14.39
C LEU A 204 46.96 14.30 -14.49
N ALA A 205 47.79 15.06 -13.78
CA ALA A 205 47.93 16.49 -13.96
C ALA A 205 48.40 16.78 -15.39
N GLY A 206 47.48 17.26 -16.24
CA GLY A 206 47.77 17.90 -17.51
C GLY A 206 47.58 19.40 -17.34
N ALA A 207 48.69 20.13 -17.23
CA ALA A 207 48.73 21.57 -17.22
C ALA A 207 48.02 22.18 -18.45
N TYR A 208 47.15 23.17 -18.28
CA TYR A 208 46.95 24.19 -19.31
C TYR A 208 46.79 25.58 -18.68
N ARG A 209 47.72 26.42 -19.12
CA ARG A 209 48.03 27.80 -18.77
C ARG A 209 47.09 28.74 -19.56
N HIS A 210 46.62 29.81 -18.90
CA HIS A 210 46.12 31.11 -19.43
C HIS A 210 45.54 31.17 -20.86
N SER A 211 44.33 31.77 -20.98
CA SER A 211 44.18 32.99 -21.80
C SER A 211 42.93 33.76 -21.42
N LYS A 212 43.12 35.05 -21.14
CA LYS A 212 42.07 36.08 -21.19
C LYS A 212 41.47 36.10 -22.61
N TYR A 213 40.17 36.32 -22.73
CA TYR A 213 39.54 37.42 -23.47
C TYR A 213 38.08 37.51 -23.00
#